data_AF-A0AAV5CAB0-F1
#
_entry.id   AF-A0AAV5CAB0-F1
#
_cell.length_a   1.000
_cell.length_b   1.000
_cell.length_c   1.000
_cell.angle_alpha   90.00
_cell.angle_beta   90.00
_cell.angle_gamma   90.00
#
_symmetry.space_group_name_H-M   'P 1'
#
loop_
_entity.id
_entity.type
_entity.pdbx_description
1 polymer ?
#
loop_
_entity_poly.entity_id
_entity_poly.type
_entity_poly.pdbx_seq_one_letter_code
_entity_poly.pdbx_strand_id
1 'polypeptide(L)'
;MRLRAVISGCALLLSLSFLLHASRAFPLCTDARPPAVLNTTLKFCASYTGGTTSCCDADVDATLSKQFDAMNVSNSACAAVLKAVLCAKCSPYSADLFNTAPKIRTIPFLCNSTASTTSAQSKHTTEDYCKQVWETCKDVKIMNSPFQPPLQGSATLPSSSSKLTDAWQSENDFCASFGGAPDGQSVCLNGSTVSFNATKPSPPPKGICLERIDNGSYLNMAPHPDGSNRIFLGTQPGKIWLAAVPEQGSGRALQFEEAIPFVDLTDQVHFDSGFGLMGMAFHPDFATNGRFFASYNCDRTKSPSCTGRCSCNSDVDCDPSKLGTENGAQPCQYQAVISEYSAKGSSSNISEVTSADPSEVRRIFTMGLPFTSQHGGQNIGSASIMGGYVYRGSTDPCLYGRYLYADLYASAMWTGTESPENSGNYTSTQMSFSCSKDSPIPCETAAGSPLPSLGYIYSFGEDNNKDIYVLASKGVYRVVRPSLCDYTCPTEKAVAPPAGASSKAPTMAMGTGKQMRALLLLLFLCFGFW
;
A
#
# COMPACT_ATOMS: atom_id res chain seq x y z
N MET A 1 -59.38 17.91 -0.12
CA MET A 1 -58.13 18.46 -0.72
C MET A 1 -56.90 18.10 0.12
N ARG A 2 -56.70 16.81 0.45
CA ARG A 2 -55.52 16.26 1.12
C ARG A 2 -55.26 14.84 0.59
N LEU A 3 -54.93 14.74 -0.68
CA LEU A 3 -54.47 13.48 -1.30
C LEU A 3 -53.53 13.70 -2.50
N ARG A 4 -52.85 14.86 -2.57
CA ARG A 4 -51.87 15.17 -3.62
C ARG A 4 -50.46 15.48 -3.10
N ALA A 5 -50.23 15.46 -1.78
CA ALA A 5 -48.94 15.80 -1.19
C ALA A 5 -48.04 14.58 -0.86
N VAL A 6 -48.57 13.36 -0.90
CA VAL A 6 -47.80 12.15 -0.52
C VAL A 6 -47.08 11.51 -1.72
N ILE A 7 -47.54 11.77 -2.95
CA ILE A 7 -46.98 11.13 -4.16
C ILE A 7 -45.74 11.89 -4.68
N SER A 8 -45.56 13.17 -4.34
CA SER A 8 -44.36 13.94 -4.74
C SER A 8 -43.14 13.69 -3.83
N GLY A 9 -43.39 13.30 -2.57
CA GLY A 9 -42.31 13.03 -1.59
C GLY A 9 -41.63 11.67 -1.79
N CYS A 10 -42.35 10.65 -2.25
CA CYS A 10 -41.76 9.34 -2.52
C CYS A 10 -40.93 9.32 -3.82
N ALA A 11 -41.27 10.13 -4.82
CA ALA A 11 -40.50 10.21 -6.07
C ALA A 11 -39.16 10.94 -5.91
N LEU A 12 -39.06 11.90 -4.97
CA LEU A 12 -37.80 12.60 -4.65
C LEU A 12 -36.86 11.78 -3.75
N LEU A 13 -37.41 10.92 -2.88
CA LEU A 13 -36.62 10.05 -2.01
C LEU A 13 -36.10 8.78 -2.73
N LEU A 14 -36.70 8.39 -3.85
CA LEU A 14 -36.21 7.30 -4.71
C LEU A 14 -35.20 7.76 -5.77
N SER A 15 -35.06 9.08 -5.99
CA SER A 15 -34.12 9.65 -6.98
C SER A 15 -32.81 10.16 -6.36
N LEU A 16 -32.70 10.28 -5.03
CA LEU A 16 -31.43 10.58 -4.33
C LEU A 16 -30.59 9.35 -3.97
N SER A 17 -31.09 8.13 -4.20
CA SER A 17 -30.40 6.87 -3.89
C SER A 17 -29.37 6.42 -4.95
N PHE A 18 -29.10 7.23 -5.98
CA PHE A 18 -28.29 6.86 -7.13
C PHE A 18 -27.14 7.83 -7.41
N LEU A 19 -26.31 8.18 -6.42
CA LEU A 19 -25.03 8.87 -6.69
C LEU A 19 -23.92 8.42 -5.72
N LEU A 20 -23.70 7.11 -5.60
CA LEU A 20 -22.46 6.58 -5.02
C LEU A 20 -21.35 6.72 -6.08
N HIS A 21 -20.41 7.64 -5.86
CA HIS A 21 -19.24 7.82 -6.71
C HIS A 21 -18.06 7.05 -6.08
N ALA A 22 -17.60 6.00 -6.75
CA ALA A 22 -16.38 5.31 -6.38
C ALA A 22 -15.17 6.25 -6.52
N SER A 23 -14.31 6.27 -5.50
CA SER A 23 -12.97 6.87 -5.54
C SER A 23 -12.12 6.17 -6.62
N ARG A 24 -11.28 6.93 -7.33
CA ARG A 24 -10.65 6.49 -8.61
C ARG A 24 -9.16 6.28 -8.54
N ALA A 25 -8.71 5.26 -9.26
CA ALA A 25 -7.34 4.80 -9.31
C ALA A 25 -6.54 5.68 -10.25
N PHE A 26 -5.37 6.15 -9.80
CA PHE A 26 -4.35 6.57 -10.76
C PHE A 26 -3.88 5.33 -11.50
N PRO A 27 -3.84 5.36 -12.84
CA PRO A 27 -3.54 4.18 -13.62
C PRO A 27 -2.13 3.67 -13.30
N LEU A 28 -2.04 2.40 -12.92
CA LEU A 28 -0.80 1.68 -12.64
C LEU A 28 -0.77 0.36 -13.39
N CYS A 29 0.44 -0.04 -13.75
CA CYS A 29 0.75 -1.34 -14.30
C CYS A 29 0.99 -2.38 -13.21
N THR A 30 0.86 -3.67 -13.53
CA THR A 30 1.08 -4.78 -12.58
C THR A 30 2.46 -4.80 -11.93
N ASP A 31 3.42 -4.06 -12.49
CA ASP A 31 4.77 -3.87 -11.97
C ASP A 31 4.97 -2.50 -11.27
N ALA A 32 3.86 -1.87 -10.86
CA ALA A 32 3.80 -0.57 -10.21
C ALA A 32 4.37 0.61 -11.01
N ARG A 33 4.64 0.45 -12.31
CA ARG A 33 5.00 1.58 -13.19
C ARG A 33 3.75 2.32 -13.68
N PRO A 34 3.87 3.63 -14.00
CA PRO A 34 2.83 4.33 -14.73
C PRO A 34 2.70 3.79 -16.17
N PRO A 35 1.50 3.72 -16.75
CA PRO A 35 1.34 3.36 -18.15
C PRO A 35 2.04 4.35 -19.08
N ALA A 36 2.69 3.83 -20.11
CA ALA A 36 3.45 4.63 -21.06
C ALA A 36 2.60 5.04 -22.27
N VAL A 37 2.92 6.17 -22.87
CA VAL A 37 2.32 6.59 -24.15
C VAL A 37 2.79 5.65 -25.25
N LEU A 38 1.84 5.07 -25.99
CA LEU A 38 2.16 4.20 -27.11
C LEU A 38 2.46 5.02 -28.37
N ASN A 39 3.68 4.93 -28.87
CA ASN A 39 4.08 5.50 -30.16
C ASN A 39 3.74 4.56 -31.35
N THR A 40 3.35 3.31 -31.05
CA THR A 40 3.07 2.26 -32.04
C THR A 40 1.89 1.40 -31.61
N THR A 41 1.13 0.89 -32.58
CA THR A 41 0.01 -0.03 -32.34
C THR A 41 0.50 -1.41 -31.95
N LEU A 42 0.03 -1.94 -30.81
CA LEU A 42 0.25 -3.33 -30.40
C LEU A 42 -0.39 -4.28 -31.42
N LYS A 43 0.32 -5.35 -31.81
CA LYS A 43 -0.12 -6.27 -32.86
C LYS A 43 -1.07 -7.33 -32.31
N PHE A 44 -0.79 -7.86 -31.12
CA PHE A 44 -1.58 -8.90 -30.50
C PHE A 44 -2.73 -8.29 -29.68
N CYS A 45 -2.42 -7.41 -28.73
CA CYS A 45 -3.37 -6.72 -27.84
C CYS A 45 -3.86 -5.38 -28.39
N ALA A 46 -4.20 -5.34 -29.69
CA ALA A 46 -4.64 -4.15 -30.41
C ALA A 46 -5.88 -3.46 -29.79
N SER A 47 -6.68 -4.14 -28.97
CA SER A 47 -7.81 -3.52 -28.28
C SER A 47 -7.39 -2.37 -27.35
N TYR A 48 -6.17 -2.39 -26.82
CA TYR A 48 -5.65 -1.39 -25.88
C TYR A 48 -4.93 -0.21 -26.56
N THR A 49 -4.98 -0.11 -27.89
CA THR A 49 -4.36 0.99 -28.64
C THR A 49 -5.26 2.22 -28.79
N GLY A 50 -6.47 2.19 -28.21
CA GLY A 50 -7.48 3.26 -28.28
C GLY A 50 -7.47 4.26 -27.13
N GLY A 51 -6.65 4.04 -26.10
CA GLY A 51 -6.34 5.02 -25.05
C GLY A 51 -4.89 5.44 -25.20
N THR A 52 -4.58 6.71 -25.00
CA THR A 52 -3.25 7.29 -25.25
C THR A 52 -2.10 6.65 -24.44
N THR A 53 -2.38 5.75 -23.49
CA THR A 53 -1.40 5.07 -22.63
C THR A 53 -1.70 3.57 -22.43
N SER A 54 -0.66 2.74 -22.31
CA SER A 54 -0.73 1.29 -22.09
C SER A 54 0.37 0.79 -21.16
N CYS A 55 0.12 -0.34 -20.49
CA CYS A 55 1.11 -1.03 -19.67
C CYS A 55 2.00 -2.03 -20.46
N CYS A 56 1.72 -2.22 -21.75
CA CYS A 56 2.53 -3.05 -22.63
C CYS A 56 3.25 -2.19 -23.65
N ASP A 57 4.48 -2.59 -23.99
CA ASP A 57 5.17 -2.19 -25.22
C ASP A 57 5.11 -3.34 -26.24
N ALA A 58 5.84 -3.19 -27.35
CA ALA A 58 5.90 -4.18 -28.41
C ALA A 58 6.54 -5.52 -27.96
N ASP A 59 7.47 -5.50 -27.01
CA ASP A 59 8.17 -6.70 -26.54
C ASP A 59 7.28 -7.51 -25.59
N VAL A 60 6.55 -6.83 -24.70
CA VAL A 60 5.53 -7.45 -23.85
C VAL A 60 4.40 -8.01 -24.70
N ASP A 61 3.92 -7.27 -25.70
CA ASP A 61 2.88 -7.73 -26.64
C ASP A 61 3.30 -8.98 -27.43
N ALA A 62 4.56 -9.02 -27.91
CA ALA A 62 5.11 -10.19 -28.57
C ALA A 62 5.25 -11.39 -27.62
N THR A 63 5.58 -11.15 -26.35
CA THR A 63 5.65 -12.20 -25.32
C THR A 63 4.28 -12.79 -25.03
N LEU A 64 3.25 -11.94 -24.91
CA LEU A 64 1.86 -12.39 -24.74
C LEU A 64 1.35 -13.16 -25.95
N SER A 65 1.71 -12.75 -27.17
CA SER A 65 1.40 -13.48 -28.40
C SER A 65 2.00 -14.89 -28.38
N LYS A 66 3.30 -15.01 -28.04
CA LYS A 66 3.96 -16.32 -27.94
C LYS A 66 3.34 -17.20 -26.86
N GLN A 67 2.97 -16.60 -25.72
CA GLN A 67 2.29 -17.32 -24.64
C GLN A 67 0.93 -17.86 -25.11
N PHE A 68 0.17 -17.07 -25.87
CA PHE A 68 -1.11 -17.48 -26.43
C PHE A 68 -0.97 -18.60 -27.46
N ASP A 69 0.00 -18.50 -28.39
CA ASP A 69 0.26 -19.52 -29.39
C ASP A 69 0.64 -20.87 -28.74
N ALA A 70 1.40 -20.82 -27.65
CA ALA A 70 1.77 -22.00 -26.88
C ALA A 70 0.59 -22.71 -26.20
N MET A 71 -0.56 -22.02 -26.03
CA MET A 71 -1.77 -22.63 -25.48
C MET A 71 -2.48 -23.58 -26.46
N ASN A 72 -2.18 -23.48 -27.77
CA ASN A 72 -2.69 -24.35 -28.83
C ASN A 72 -4.21 -24.62 -28.75
N VAL A 73 -5.00 -23.54 -28.68
CA VAL A 73 -6.45 -23.60 -28.49
C VAL A 73 -7.16 -23.62 -29.83
N SER A 74 -7.90 -24.70 -30.11
CA SER A 74 -8.60 -24.90 -31.38
C SER A 74 -9.95 -24.19 -31.47
N ASN A 75 -10.62 -23.97 -30.33
CA ASN A 75 -11.93 -23.31 -30.27
C ASN A 75 -11.74 -21.79 -30.32
N SER A 76 -12.27 -21.14 -31.36
CA SER A 76 -12.12 -19.69 -31.58
C SER A 76 -12.78 -18.81 -30.51
N ALA A 77 -13.89 -19.26 -29.92
CA ALA A 77 -14.55 -18.54 -28.84
C ALA A 77 -13.71 -18.61 -27.55
N CYS A 78 -13.16 -19.78 -27.21
CA CYS A 78 -12.28 -19.94 -26.06
C CYS A 78 -10.97 -19.17 -26.26
N ALA A 79 -10.43 -19.20 -27.49
CA ALA A 79 -9.28 -18.43 -27.89
C ALA A 79 -9.51 -16.91 -27.72
N ALA A 80 -10.71 -16.40 -28.05
CA ALA A 80 -11.03 -14.98 -27.87
C ALA A 80 -11.04 -14.55 -26.40
N VAL A 81 -11.66 -15.34 -25.51
CA VAL A 81 -11.68 -15.00 -24.07
C VAL A 81 -10.29 -15.12 -23.43
N LEU A 82 -9.50 -16.14 -23.81
CA LEU A 82 -8.11 -16.27 -23.35
C LEU A 82 -7.23 -15.09 -23.79
N LYS A 83 -7.41 -14.64 -25.04
CA LYS A 83 -6.73 -13.45 -25.54
C LYS A 83 -7.08 -12.20 -24.74
N ALA A 84 -8.37 -11.99 -24.44
CA ALA A 84 -8.81 -10.85 -23.61
C ALA A 84 -8.20 -10.90 -22.20
N VAL A 85 -8.15 -12.08 -21.59
CA VAL A 85 -7.54 -12.31 -20.27
C VAL A 85 -6.03 -11.99 -20.27
N LEU A 86 -5.29 -12.44 -21.28
CA LEU A 86 -3.87 -12.12 -21.43
C LEU A 86 -3.63 -10.62 -21.66
N CYS A 87 -4.43 -10.02 -22.55
CA CYS A 87 -4.29 -8.62 -22.90
C CYS A 87 -4.71 -7.65 -21.79
N ALA A 88 -5.39 -8.11 -20.75
CA ALA A 88 -5.69 -7.29 -19.57
C ALA A 88 -4.43 -6.70 -18.91
N LYS A 89 -3.26 -7.35 -19.07
CA LYS A 89 -1.96 -6.79 -18.63
C LYS A 89 -1.59 -5.48 -19.32
N CYS A 90 -2.09 -5.26 -20.54
CA CYS A 90 -1.86 -4.05 -21.31
C CYS A 90 -2.82 -2.91 -20.96
N SER A 91 -3.83 -3.18 -20.10
CA SER A 91 -4.68 -2.14 -19.54
C SER A 91 -3.84 -1.12 -18.77
N PRO A 92 -4.08 0.19 -18.94
CA PRO A 92 -3.47 1.22 -18.09
C PRO A 92 -3.85 1.06 -16.61
N TYR A 93 -4.86 0.25 -16.30
CA TYR A 93 -5.31 -0.07 -14.94
C TYR A 93 -5.07 -1.54 -14.59
N SER A 94 -4.00 -2.14 -15.13
CA SER A 94 -3.71 -3.56 -14.91
C SER A 94 -3.35 -3.85 -13.45
N ALA A 95 -2.79 -2.90 -12.70
CA ALA A 95 -2.57 -3.08 -11.25
C ALA A 95 -3.88 -3.35 -10.48
N ASP A 96 -4.95 -2.64 -10.83
CA ASP A 96 -6.26 -2.79 -10.20
C ASP A 96 -6.98 -4.06 -10.67
N LEU A 97 -6.89 -4.39 -11.96
CA LEU A 97 -7.50 -5.59 -12.54
C LEU A 97 -6.92 -6.88 -11.96
N PHE A 98 -5.63 -6.89 -11.67
CA PHE A 98 -4.93 -8.06 -11.13
C PHE A 98 -4.79 -8.00 -9.61
N ASN A 99 -5.12 -6.85 -8.99
CA ASN A 99 -4.94 -6.57 -7.57
C ASN A 99 -3.56 -6.97 -7.09
N THR A 100 -2.60 -6.06 -7.24
CA THR A 100 -1.18 -6.24 -6.91
C THR A 100 -0.87 -6.46 -5.41
N ALA A 101 -1.85 -6.94 -4.63
CA ALA A 101 -1.79 -7.30 -3.22
C ALA A 101 -2.70 -8.51 -2.88
N PRO A 102 -2.35 -9.47 -2.00
CA PRO A 102 -1.03 -9.99 -1.63
C PRO A 102 -0.63 -11.26 -2.41
N LYS A 103 -1.48 -11.74 -3.32
CA LYS A 103 -1.16 -12.86 -4.22
C LYS A 103 -1.01 -12.28 -5.61
N ILE A 104 0.19 -12.36 -6.19
CA ILE A 104 0.40 -11.97 -7.59
C ILE A 104 -0.52 -12.85 -8.44
N ARG A 105 -1.67 -12.30 -8.84
CA ARG A 105 -2.59 -13.01 -9.71
C ARG A 105 -2.00 -13.01 -11.10
N THR A 106 -1.99 -14.17 -11.73
CA THR A 106 -1.69 -14.31 -13.16
C THR A 106 -2.94 -14.09 -14.02
N ILE A 107 -4.12 -14.09 -13.39
CA ILE A 107 -5.45 -13.90 -13.97
C ILE A 107 -6.13 -12.69 -13.32
N PRO A 108 -6.62 -11.70 -14.11
CA PRO A 108 -7.35 -10.56 -13.57
C PRO A 108 -8.66 -11.01 -12.93
N PHE A 109 -9.24 -10.21 -12.05
CA PHE A 109 -10.60 -10.46 -11.57
C PHE A 109 -11.58 -10.47 -12.73
N LEU A 110 -12.32 -11.56 -12.89
CA LEU A 110 -13.37 -11.69 -13.89
C LEU A 110 -14.69 -11.19 -13.31
N CYS A 111 -15.45 -10.40 -14.09
CA CYS A 111 -16.75 -9.92 -13.60
C CYS A 111 -17.71 -11.09 -13.38
N ASN A 112 -18.39 -11.11 -12.23
CA ASN A 112 -19.39 -12.11 -11.83
C ASN A 112 -20.69 -11.38 -11.43
N SER A 113 -21.85 -11.97 -11.73
CA SER A 113 -23.19 -11.49 -11.40
C SER A 113 -23.48 -11.25 -9.91
N THR A 114 -22.64 -11.77 -9.00
CA THR A 114 -22.69 -11.52 -7.54
C THR A 114 -21.96 -10.25 -7.10
N ALA A 115 -21.23 -9.57 -8.00
CA ALA A 115 -20.61 -8.28 -7.71
C ALA A 115 -21.68 -7.19 -7.54
N SER A 116 -21.68 -6.56 -6.37
CA SER A 116 -22.63 -5.52 -5.95
C SER A 116 -22.91 -4.47 -7.04
N THR A 117 -24.17 -4.05 -7.13
CA THR A 117 -24.79 -3.06 -8.03
C THR A 117 -24.18 -1.64 -7.99
N THR A 118 -22.97 -1.46 -7.47
CA THR A 118 -22.31 -0.16 -7.20
C THR A 118 -20.99 0.08 -7.94
N SER A 119 -20.54 -0.83 -8.80
CA SER A 119 -19.40 -0.56 -9.70
C SER A 119 -19.75 0.54 -10.71
N ALA A 120 -18.80 1.44 -11.01
CA ALA A 120 -18.94 2.51 -12.02
C ALA A 120 -19.16 1.99 -13.46
N GLN A 121 -19.11 0.67 -13.68
CA GLN A 121 -19.50 -0.02 -14.91
C GLN A 121 -20.96 -0.49 -14.90
N SER A 122 -21.79 -0.11 -13.93
CA SER A 122 -23.19 -0.57 -13.76
C SER A 122 -24.16 -0.20 -14.90
N LYS A 123 -23.68 0.42 -15.98
CA LYS A 123 -24.44 0.53 -17.25
C LYS A 123 -24.15 -0.60 -18.25
N HIS A 124 -23.16 -1.46 -17.99
CA HIS A 124 -22.79 -2.60 -18.86
C HIS A 124 -22.82 -3.97 -18.15
N THR A 125 -23.22 -4.06 -16.89
CA THR A 125 -23.29 -5.33 -16.14
C THR A 125 -24.63 -6.04 -16.34
N THR A 126 -24.77 -6.76 -17.45
CA THR A 126 -25.70 -7.90 -17.56
C THR A 126 -24.98 -9.22 -17.86
N GLU A 127 -23.65 -9.21 -18.06
CA GLU A 127 -22.91 -10.40 -18.46
C GLU A 127 -21.92 -10.83 -17.38
N ASP A 128 -22.16 -12.03 -16.83
CA ASP A 128 -21.24 -12.74 -15.96
C ASP A 128 -20.06 -13.25 -16.80
N TYR A 129 -19.01 -12.43 -16.91
CA TYR A 129 -17.84 -12.75 -17.73
C TYR A 129 -17.08 -13.96 -17.22
N CYS A 130 -17.04 -14.17 -15.90
CA CYS A 130 -16.45 -15.37 -15.32
C CYS A 130 -17.17 -16.63 -15.80
N LYS A 131 -18.50 -16.62 -15.75
CA LYS A 131 -19.33 -17.69 -16.31
C LYS A 131 -19.13 -17.85 -17.81
N GLN A 132 -18.99 -16.75 -18.56
CA GLN A 132 -18.73 -16.82 -19.99
C GLN A 132 -17.40 -17.53 -20.29
N VAL A 133 -16.34 -17.21 -19.54
CA VAL A 133 -15.04 -17.90 -19.65
C VAL A 133 -15.20 -19.39 -19.36
N TRP A 134 -15.90 -19.74 -18.28
CA TRP A 134 -16.18 -21.14 -17.93
C TRP A 134 -16.91 -21.87 -19.05
N GLU A 135 -18.09 -21.40 -19.45
CA GLU A 135 -18.94 -22.07 -20.45
C GLU A 135 -18.24 -22.21 -21.81
N THR A 136 -17.42 -21.24 -22.19
CA THR A 136 -16.72 -21.24 -23.47
C THR A 136 -15.50 -22.17 -23.49
N CYS A 137 -14.79 -22.30 -22.35
CA CYS A 137 -13.52 -23.01 -22.28
C CYS A 137 -13.56 -24.34 -21.52
N LYS A 138 -14.65 -24.66 -20.81
CA LYS A 138 -14.68 -25.79 -19.85
C LYS A 138 -14.29 -27.14 -20.44
N ASP A 139 -14.68 -27.42 -21.68
CA ASP A 139 -14.40 -28.67 -22.38
C ASP A 139 -13.29 -28.56 -23.43
N VAL A 140 -12.66 -27.38 -23.54
CA VAL A 140 -11.60 -27.11 -24.51
C VAL A 140 -10.26 -27.49 -23.91
N LYS A 141 -9.45 -28.20 -24.69
CA LYS A 141 -8.09 -28.55 -24.31
C LYS A 141 -7.19 -27.32 -24.42
N ILE A 142 -6.59 -26.89 -23.31
CA ILE A 142 -5.72 -25.72 -23.25
C ILE A 142 -4.34 -26.19 -22.77
N MET A 143 -3.33 -26.08 -23.63
CA MET A 143 -1.95 -26.35 -23.23
C MET A 143 -1.48 -25.28 -22.25
N ASN A 144 -0.85 -25.67 -21.14
CA ASN A 144 -0.39 -24.73 -20.11
C ASN A 144 -1.46 -23.70 -19.70
N SER A 145 -2.69 -24.19 -19.46
CA SER A 145 -3.83 -23.32 -19.13
C SER A 145 -3.47 -22.32 -18.04
N PRO A 146 -3.77 -21.02 -18.21
CA PRO A 146 -3.44 -20.01 -17.21
C PRO A 146 -4.37 -20.11 -15.97
N PHE A 147 -5.41 -20.94 -16.02
CA PHE A 147 -6.38 -21.16 -14.95
C PHE A 147 -6.06 -22.39 -14.07
N GLN A 148 -4.79 -22.59 -13.71
CA GLN A 148 -4.43 -23.70 -12.81
C GLN A 148 -4.91 -23.44 -11.38
N PRO A 149 -5.38 -24.47 -10.65
CA PRO A 149 -5.63 -24.37 -9.23
C PRO A 149 -4.34 -24.03 -8.44
N PRO A 150 -4.42 -23.31 -7.31
CA PRO A 150 -3.27 -23.07 -6.44
C PRO A 150 -2.66 -24.40 -5.96
N LEU A 151 -1.34 -24.57 -6.12
CA LEU A 151 -0.63 -25.78 -5.70
C LEU A 151 -0.70 -25.96 -4.16
N GLN A 152 -1.62 -26.80 -3.68
CA GLN A 152 -1.63 -27.28 -2.29
C GLN A 152 -0.72 -28.51 -2.17
N GLY A 153 0.59 -28.30 -2.01
CA GLY A 153 1.52 -29.28 -1.45
C GLY A 153 1.69 -30.64 -2.15
N SER A 154 1.12 -30.86 -3.34
CA SER A 154 1.25 -32.13 -4.07
C SER A 154 2.30 -32.04 -5.19
N ALA A 155 3.27 -32.96 -5.17
CA ALA A 155 4.44 -33.03 -6.05
C ALA A 155 4.15 -33.60 -7.47
N THR A 156 2.94 -33.41 -8.00
CA THR A 156 2.63 -33.78 -9.39
C THR A 156 2.12 -32.55 -10.13
N LEU A 157 2.96 -32.02 -11.02
CA LEU A 157 2.55 -31.06 -12.06
C LEU A 157 1.35 -31.66 -12.82
N PRO A 158 0.17 -31.02 -12.85
CA PRO A 158 -0.93 -31.45 -13.70
C PRO A 158 -0.46 -31.44 -15.16
N SER A 159 -0.94 -32.40 -15.95
CA SER A 159 -0.52 -32.66 -17.32
C SER A 159 -0.37 -31.38 -18.17
N SER A 160 0.61 -31.37 -19.07
CA SER A 160 0.93 -30.30 -20.02
C SER A 160 -0.24 -29.85 -20.93
N SER A 161 -1.38 -30.53 -20.83
CA SER A 161 -2.66 -30.17 -21.43
C SER A 161 -3.81 -30.63 -20.55
N SER A 162 -4.75 -29.74 -20.22
CA SER A 162 -5.96 -30.08 -19.46
C SER A 162 -7.16 -29.25 -19.92
N LYS A 163 -8.37 -29.79 -19.72
CA LYS A 163 -9.62 -29.03 -19.77
C LYS A 163 -9.86 -28.34 -18.42
N LEU A 164 -10.71 -27.32 -18.37
CA LEU A 164 -11.04 -26.72 -17.06
C LEU A 164 -11.84 -27.69 -16.19
N THR A 165 -12.67 -28.55 -16.79
CA THR A 165 -13.39 -29.62 -16.08
C THR A 165 -12.48 -30.69 -15.48
N ASP A 166 -11.24 -30.81 -15.97
CA ASP A 166 -10.24 -31.70 -15.37
C ASP A 166 -9.58 -31.07 -14.13
N ALA A 167 -9.61 -29.73 -14.02
CA ALA A 167 -8.91 -28.97 -12.98
C ALA A 167 -9.83 -28.36 -11.91
N TRP A 168 -11.11 -28.17 -12.22
CA TRP A 168 -12.09 -27.50 -11.36
C TRP A 168 -13.37 -28.33 -11.24
N GLN A 169 -13.91 -28.42 -10.03
CA GLN A 169 -15.08 -29.25 -9.74
C GLN A 169 -16.39 -28.65 -10.28
N SER A 170 -16.50 -27.32 -10.38
CA SER A 170 -17.69 -26.63 -10.88
C SER A 170 -17.42 -25.20 -11.37
N GLU A 171 -18.40 -24.62 -12.09
CA GLU A 171 -18.44 -23.19 -12.44
C GLU A 171 -18.25 -22.32 -11.20
N ASN A 172 -18.90 -22.69 -10.10
CA ASN A 172 -18.84 -21.95 -8.84
C ASN A 172 -17.44 -21.98 -8.23
N ASP A 173 -16.75 -23.11 -8.26
CA ASP A 173 -15.39 -23.21 -7.72
C ASP A 173 -14.39 -22.41 -8.57
N PHE A 174 -14.53 -22.48 -9.89
CA PHE A 174 -13.74 -21.68 -10.82
C PHE A 174 -13.96 -20.18 -10.58
N CYS A 175 -15.23 -19.75 -10.50
CA CYS A 175 -15.57 -18.36 -10.28
C CYS A 175 -15.37 -17.87 -8.84
N ALA A 176 -15.27 -18.76 -7.85
CA ALA A 176 -14.81 -18.39 -6.51
C ALA A 176 -13.30 -18.08 -6.49
N SER A 177 -12.52 -18.73 -7.37
CA SER A 177 -11.09 -18.46 -7.51
C SER A 177 -10.80 -17.22 -8.37
N PHE A 178 -11.48 -17.09 -9.51
CA PHE A 178 -11.17 -16.08 -10.53
C PHE A 178 -12.18 -14.93 -10.63
N GLY A 179 -13.41 -15.13 -10.19
CA GLY A 179 -14.49 -14.17 -10.29
C GLY A 179 -14.64 -13.29 -9.06
N GLY A 180 -15.20 -12.09 -9.26
CA GLY A 180 -15.56 -11.17 -8.19
C GLY A 180 -14.41 -10.31 -7.70
N ALA A 181 -14.66 -9.00 -7.64
CA ALA A 181 -13.82 -8.03 -6.94
C ALA A 181 -14.07 -8.14 -5.42
N PRO A 182 -13.06 -8.38 -4.57
CA PRO A 182 -13.23 -8.79 -3.16
C PRO A 182 -14.02 -7.82 -2.27
N ASP A 183 -14.24 -6.57 -2.68
CA ASP A 183 -14.86 -5.51 -1.86
C ASP A 183 -16.00 -4.74 -2.56
N GLY A 184 -16.41 -5.17 -3.76
CA GLY A 184 -17.43 -4.47 -4.57
C GLY A 184 -16.99 -3.07 -5.06
N GLN A 185 -15.72 -2.69 -4.87
CA GLN A 185 -15.09 -1.50 -5.42
C GLN A 185 -13.99 -1.83 -6.43
N SER A 186 -13.41 -3.04 -6.38
CA SER A 186 -12.37 -3.45 -7.33
C SER A 186 -12.93 -3.65 -8.74
N VAL A 187 -12.05 -3.41 -9.71
CA VAL A 187 -12.39 -3.41 -11.14
C VAL A 187 -12.15 -4.80 -11.71
N CYS A 188 -13.09 -5.26 -12.54
CA CYS A 188 -13.04 -6.59 -13.13
C CYS A 188 -13.04 -6.52 -14.65
N LEU A 189 -12.49 -7.56 -15.27
CA LEU A 189 -12.50 -7.76 -16.71
C LEU A 189 -13.87 -8.29 -17.15
N ASN A 190 -14.48 -7.64 -18.14
CA ASN A 190 -15.75 -8.03 -18.75
C ASN A 190 -15.60 -8.42 -20.23
N GLY A 191 -14.37 -8.72 -20.68
CA GLY A 191 -14.08 -9.07 -22.07
C GLY A 191 -13.77 -7.91 -23.01
N SER A 192 -13.84 -6.67 -22.52
CA SER A 192 -13.51 -5.46 -23.28
C SER A 192 -12.48 -4.59 -22.56
N THR A 193 -12.00 -3.52 -23.22
CA THR A 193 -11.10 -2.56 -22.57
C THR A 193 -11.80 -1.87 -21.42
N VAL A 194 -11.12 -1.82 -20.29
CA VAL A 194 -11.63 -1.22 -19.07
C VAL A 194 -11.31 0.27 -19.11
N SER A 195 -12.34 1.09 -19.35
CA SER A 195 -12.26 2.54 -19.27
C SER A 195 -12.87 3.04 -17.95
N PHE A 196 -12.13 3.85 -17.19
CA PHE A 196 -12.65 4.53 -16.01
C PHE A 196 -13.25 5.87 -16.46
N ASN A 197 -14.52 6.09 -16.14
CA ASN A 197 -15.30 7.18 -16.74
C ASN A 197 -15.05 8.52 -16.03
N ALA A 198 -13.88 9.18 -16.17
CA ALA A 198 -13.38 10.32 -15.35
C ALA A 198 -14.44 11.10 -14.51
N THR A 199 -14.53 10.87 -13.19
CA THR A 199 -15.36 11.67 -12.27
C THR A 199 -14.47 12.56 -11.46
N LYS A 200 -14.97 13.78 -11.30
CA LYS A 200 -14.34 14.93 -10.66
C LYS A 200 -13.67 14.56 -9.33
N PRO A 201 -12.56 15.23 -8.99
CA PRO A 201 -11.87 15.01 -7.74
C PRO A 201 -12.84 15.12 -6.56
N SER A 202 -12.82 14.11 -5.68
CA SER A 202 -13.48 14.16 -4.38
C SER A 202 -13.02 15.42 -3.63
N PRO A 203 -13.86 16.07 -2.81
CA PRO A 203 -13.41 17.16 -1.96
C PRO A 203 -12.15 16.75 -1.18
N PRO A 204 -11.17 17.65 -0.96
CA PRO A 204 -9.98 17.34 -0.19
C PRO A 204 -10.36 16.77 1.19
N PRO A 205 -9.69 15.69 1.65
CA PRO A 205 -9.95 15.11 2.96
C PRO A 205 -9.65 16.15 4.04
N LYS A 206 -10.52 16.22 5.05
CA LYS A 206 -10.33 17.18 6.16
C LYS A 206 -9.19 16.78 7.09
N GLY A 207 -8.82 15.50 7.09
CA GLY A 207 -7.63 15.02 7.76
C GLY A 207 -7.35 13.55 7.49
N ILE A 208 -6.24 13.08 8.05
CA ILE A 208 -5.77 11.70 8.01
C ILE A 208 -5.78 11.11 9.42
N CYS A 209 -6.36 9.92 9.57
CA CYS A 209 -6.39 9.20 10.85
C CYS A 209 -5.26 8.19 10.91
N LEU A 210 -4.50 8.21 12.02
CA LEU A 210 -3.33 7.37 12.23
C LEU A 210 -3.52 6.42 13.42
N GLU A 211 -2.85 5.28 13.37
CA GLU A 211 -2.71 4.33 14.47
C GLU A 211 -1.23 4.02 14.68
N ARG A 212 -0.74 4.12 15.91
CA ARG A 212 0.65 3.77 16.24
C ARG A 212 0.74 2.27 16.48
N ILE A 213 1.55 1.59 15.68
CA ILE A 213 1.71 0.14 15.70
C ILE A 213 3.12 -0.30 16.13
N ASP A 214 4.06 0.63 16.33
CA ASP A 214 5.40 0.35 16.84
C ASP A 214 6.00 1.58 17.55
N ASN A 215 6.92 1.36 18.49
CA ASN A 215 7.64 2.41 19.22
C ASN A 215 9.03 2.75 18.63
N GLY A 216 9.54 1.89 17.75
CA GLY A 216 10.85 2.00 17.14
C GLY A 216 10.94 3.14 16.13
N SER A 217 12.18 3.55 15.87
CA SER A 217 12.54 4.60 14.94
C SER A 217 13.22 3.98 13.72
N TYR A 218 12.60 4.14 12.56
CA TYR A 218 13.06 3.56 11.30
C TYR A 218 13.16 4.67 10.24
N LEU A 219 14.16 4.57 9.38
CA LEU A 219 14.37 5.52 8.27
C LEU A 219 13.78 5.01 6.96
N ASN A 220 13.55 3.70 6.86
CA ASN A 220 13.06 3.08 5.63
C ASN A 220 12.12 1.91 5.95
N MET A 221 11.10 1.76 5.10
CA MET A 221 10.20 0.62 5.09
C MET A 221 9.97 0.18 3.64
N ALA A 222 10.03 -1.13 3.40
CA ALA A 222 9.73 -1.73 2.11
C ALA A 222 8.78 -2.92 2.26
N PRO A 223 7.77 -3.08 1.39
CA PRO A 223 6.91 -4.25 1.43
C PRO A 223 7.68 -5.50 0.99
N HIS A 224 7.28 -6.67 1.50
CA HIS A 224 7.91 -7.91 1.12
C HIS A 224 7.58 -8.25 -0.36
N PRO A 225 8.57 -8.52 -1.23
CA PRO A 225 8.34 -8.71 -2.67
C PRO A 225 7.48 -9.93 -3.06
N ASP A 226 7.15 -10.80 -2.11
CA ASP A 226 6.26 -11.96 -2.33
C ASP A 226 4.77 -11.59 -2.32
N GLY A 227 4.44 -10.33 -2.02
CA GLY A 227 3.08 -9.84 -1.89
C GLY A 227 2.48 -10.03 -0.50
N SER A 228 3.09 -10.80 0.41
CA SER A 228 2.56 -11.03 1.76
C SER A 228 2.44 -9.72 2.58
N ASN A 229 1.67 -9.75 3.67
CA ASN A 229 1.58 -8.65 4.63
C ASN A 229 2.83 -8.53 5.52
N ARG A 230 4.02 -8.81 4.97
CA ARG A 230 5.30 -8.62 5.65
C ARG A 230 5.98 -7.38 5.10
N ILE A 231 6.75 -6.72 5.95
CA ILE A 231 7.48 -5.49 5.65
C ILE A 231 8.89 -5.60 6.19
N PHE A 232 9.82 -4.90 5.56
CA PHE A 232 11.18 -4.71 6.01
C PHE A 232 11.32 -3.32 6.63
N LEU A 233 11.99 -3.22 7.78
CA LEU A 233 12.18 -1.97 8.51
C LEU A 233 13.67 -1.72 8.77
N GLY A 234 14.20 -0.64 8.21
CA GLY A 234 15.61 -0.25 8.33
C GLY A 234 15.83 0.77 9.45
N THR A 235 16.71 0.45 10.39
CA THR A 235 17.17 1.37 11.44
C THR A 235 18.42 2.11 11.00
N GLN A 236 18.59 3.36 11.44
CA GLN A 236 19.76 4.17 11.09
C GLN A 236 21.11 3.50 11.43
N PRO A 237 21.27 2.75 12.54
CA PRO A 237 22.52 2.04 12.85
C PRO A 237 22.89 0.89 11.88
N GLY A 238 21.98 0.43 11.02
CA GLY A 238 22.29 -0.63 10.03
C GLY A 238 21.58 -1.95 10.24
N LYS A 239 20.60 -2.06 11.15
CA LYS A 239 19.77 -3.27 11.27
C LYS A 239 18.54 -3.17 10.39
N ILE A 240 18.25 -4.25 9.67
CA ILE A 240 17.02 -4.41 8.88
C ILE A 240 16.20 -5.54 9.51
N TRP A 241 14.96 -5.24 9.89
CA TRP A 241 14.01 -6.18 10.48
C TRP A 241 13.02 -6.68 9.44
N LEU A 242 12.53 -7.90 9.61
CA LEU A 242 11.39 -8.43 8.87
C LEU A 242 10.21 -8.55 9.85
N ALA A 243 9.12 -7.83 9.57
CA ALA A 243 7.94 -7.78 10.43
C ALA A 243 6.67 -8.18 9.69
N ALA A 244 5.73 -8.80 10.42
CA ALA A 244 4.38 -9.03 9.95
C ALA A 244 3.48 -7.85 10.35
N VAL A 245 2.73 -7.35 9.38
CA VAL A 245 1.76 -6.28 9.56
C VAL A 245 0.45 -6.88 10.09
N PRO A 246 -0.06 -6.40 11.23
CA PRO A 246 -1.34 -6.86 11.77
C PRO A 246 -2.51 -6.37 10.92
N GLU A 247 -3.59 -7.14 10.85
CA GLU A 247 -4.81 -6.74 10.14
C GLU A 247 -5.36 -5.39 10.67
N GLN A 248 -5.96 -4.60 9.78
CA GLN A 248 -6.62 -3.34 10.14
C GLN A 248 -7.72 -3.59 11.18
N GLY A 249 -7.72 -2.80 12.26
CA GLY A 249 -8.70 -2.93 13.35
C GLY A 249 -8.48 -4.09 14.32
N SER A 250 -7.39 -4.86 14.18
CA SER A 250 -7.07 -5.95 15.11
C SER A 250 -6.60 -5.48 16.50
N GLY A 251 -6.24 -4.20 16.65
CA GLY A 251 -5.69 -3.65 17.89
C GLY A 251 -4.36 -4.30 18.30
N ARG A 252 -3.57 -4.75 17.32
CA ARG A 252 -2.25 -5.36 17.56
C ARG A 252 -1.13 -4.46 17.02
N ALA A 253 0.01 -4.47 17.70
CA ALA A 253 1.26 -3.87 17.23
C ALA A 253 1.93 -4.73 16.14
N LEU A 254 2.98 -4.19 15.50
CA LEU A 254 3.86 -4.94 14.61
C LEU A 254 4.44 -6.16 15.33
N GLN A 255 4.59 -7.25 14.59
CA GLN A 255 5.13 -8.50 15.11
C GLN A 255 6.43 -8.84 14.38
N PHE A 256 7.54 -8.86 15.13
CA PHE A 256 8.84 -9.33 14.64
C PHE A 256 9.68 -9.82 15.83
N GLU A 257 10.69 -10.63 15.52
CA GLU A 257 11.63 -11.12 16.52
C GLU A 257 12.67 -10.04 16.83
N GLU A 258 12.49 -9.27 17.91
CA GLU A 258 13.41 -8.18 18.32
C GLU A 258 14.86 -8.61 18.57
N ALA A 259 15.14 -9.91 18.68
CA ALA A 259 16.49 -10.43 18.90
C ALA A 259 17.22 -10.77 17.60
N ILE A 260 16.50 -10.99 16.49
CA ILE A 260 17.05 -11.53 15.25
C ILE A 260 16.63 -10.64 14.07
N PRO A 261 17.47 -9.68 13.65
CA PRO A 261 17.19 -8.91 12.45
C PRO A 261 17.27 -9.80 11.21
N PHE A 262 16.60 -9.38 10.13
CA PHE A 262 16.76 -10.00 8.82
C PHE A 262 18.23 -9.89 8.37
N VAL A 263 18.84 -8.73 8.54
CA VAL A 263 20.30 -8.57 8.41
C VAL A 263 20.82 -7.51 9.37
N ASP A 264 22.00 -7.76 9.92
CA ASP A 264 22.73 -6.80 10.74
C ASP A 264 23.96 -6.28 9.96
N LEU A 265 23.90 -5.02 9.55
CA LEU A 265 24.98 -4.35 8.81
C LEU A 265 25.76 -3.36 9.69
N THR A 266 25.61 -3.40 11.03
CA THR A 266 26.26 -2.42 11.93
C THR A 266 27.78 -2.37 11.80
N ASP A 267 28.42 -3.47 11.38
CA ASP A 267 29.87 -3.51 11.16
C ASP A 267 30.30 -2.78 9.86
N GLN A 268 29.39 -2.65 8.89
CA GLN A 268 29.62 -1.95 7.62
C GLN A 268 29.19 -0.49 7.69
N VAL A 269 28.17 -0.20 8.48
CA VAL A 269 27.51 1.11 8.55
C VAL A 269 28.20 2.00 9.59
N HIS A 270 28.64 3.18 9.14
CA HIS A 270 28.98 4.27 10.02
C HIS A 270 27.70 5.01 10.42
N PHE A 271 27.43 5.04 11.72
CA PHE A 271 26.24 5.63 12.32
C PHE A 271 26.60 6.85 13.18
N ASP A 272 25.92 7.97 12.92
CA ASP A 272 25.89 9.19 13.72
C ASP A 272 24.62 10.00 13.36
N SER A 273 24.41 11.20 13.89
CA SER A 273 23.19 11.99 13.66
C SER A 273 22.88 12.27 12.18
N GLY A 274 23.91 12.37 11.32
CA GLY A 274 23.75 12.59 9.87
C GLY A 274 24.08 11.38 8.99
N PHE A 275 24.45 10.24 9.57
CA PHE A 275 24.97 9.08 8.84
C PHE A 275 24.30 7.78 9.29
N GLY A 276 24.26 6.78 8.41
CA GLY A 276 23.76 5.46 8.76
C GLY A 276 23.29 4.68 7.55
N LEU A 277 22.34 3.77 7.77
CA LEU A 277 21.56 3.16 6.71
C LEU A 277 20.52 4.15 6.19
N MET A 278 20.64 4.53 4.92
CA MET A 278 19.84 5.58 4.28
C MET A 278 18.68 5.03 3.45
N GLY A 279 18.74 3.76 3.02
CA GLY A 279 17.64 3.13 2.31
C GLY A 279 17.93 1.70 1.89
N MET A 280 16.88 1.02 1.43
CA MET A 280 17.00 -0.29 0.80
C MET A 280 16.03 -0.43 -0.38
N ALA A 281 16.33 -1.35 -1.27
CA ALA A 281 15.45 -1.74 -2.36
C ALA A 281 15.62 -3.23 -2.66
N PHE A 282 14.54 -3.90 -3.01
CA PHE A 282 14.58 -5.30 -3.45
C PHE A 282 14.74 -5.38 -4.96
N HIS A 283 15.45 -6.40 -5.43
CA HIS A 283 15.44 -6.74 -6.85
C HIS A 283 14.01 -7.11 -7.27
N PRO A 284 13.53 -6.73 -8.48
CA PRO A 284 12.19 -7.10 -8.94
C PRO A 284 11.91 -8.61 -8.84
N ASP A 285 12.91 -9.43 -9.20
CA ASP A 285 12.86 -10.89 -9.06
C ASP A 285 13.32 -11.44 -7.69
N PHE A 286 13.24 -10.66 -6.60
CA PHE A 286 13.72 -11.07 -5.27
C PHE A 286 13.17 -12.43 -4.83
N ALA A 287 11.89 -12.71 -5.10
CA ALA A 287 11.26 -14.01 -4.80
C ALA A 287 11.94 -15.21 -5.47
N THR A 288 12.78 -14.98 -6.49
CA THR A 288 13.54 -16.03 -7.19
C THR A 288 15.04 -15.97 -6.90
N ASN A 289 15.62 -14.78 -6.72
CA ASN A 289 17.07 -14.60 -6.65
C ASN A 289 17.60 -14.11 -5.29
N GLY A 290 16.72 -13.67 -4.39
CA GLY A 290 17.07 -13.22 -3.05
C GLY A 290 17.92 -11.94 -2.99
N ARG A 291 18.04 -11.20 -4.09
CA ARG A 291 18.91 -10.03 -4.19
C ARG A 291 18.23 -8.77 -3.68
N PHE A 292 18.92 -8.03 -2.82
CA PHE A 292 18.48 -6.72 -2.35
C PHE A 292 19.66 -5.78 -2.23
N PHE A 293 19.37 -4.49 -2.12
CA PHE A 293 20.35 -3.42 -2.14
C PHE A 293 20.18 -2.55 -0.91
N ALA A 294 21.29 -2.16 -0.30
CA ALA A 294 21.31 -1.21 0.81
C ALA A 294 22.16 0.01 0.45
N SER A 295 21.65 1.18 0.78
CA SER A 295 22.37 2.46 0.70
C SER A 295 22.73 2.90 2.11
N TYR A 296 24.01 3.17 2.36
CA TYR A 296 24.50 3.53 3.69
C TYR A 296 25.77 4.38 3.64
N ASN A 297 26.13 4.95 4.78
CA ASN A 297 27.41 5.60 4.96
C ASN A 297 28.41 4.66 5.65
N CYS A 298 29.68 4.73 5.27
CA CYS A 298 30.75 4.02 5.95
C CYS A 298 31.94 4.96 6.20
N ASP A 299 32.86 4.55 7.07
CA ASP A 299 34.06 5.31 7.44
C ASP A 299 35.32 4.62 6.92
N ARG A 300 36.03 5.29 6.01
CA ARG A 300 37.27 4.78 5.41
C ARG A 300 38.37 4.53 6.44
N THR A 301 38.35 5.22 7.58
CA THR A 301 39.34 5.03 8.64
C THR A 301 39.09 3.76 9.45
N LYS A 302 37.85 3.26 9.46
CA LYS A 302 37.46 2.02 10.15
C LYS A 302 37.53 0.81 9.25
N SER A 303 37.21 0.96 7.96
CA SER A 303 37.21 -0.13 7.00
C SER A 303 37.91 0.23 5.69
N PRO A 304 38.97 -0.50 5.29
CA PRO A 304 39.65 -0.27 4.01
C PRO A 304 38.74 -0.46 2.79
N SER A 305 37.72 -1.33 2.88
CA SER A 305 36.73 -1.56 1.80
C SER A 305 35.78 -0.37 1.62
N CYS A 306 35.76 0.58 2.57
CA CYS A 306 35.03 1.83 2.48
C CYS A 306 35.86 2.90 1.76
N THR A 307 36.22 2.66 0.50
CA THR A 307 37.03 3.61 -0.28
C THR A 307 36.39 3.86 -1.65
N GLY A 308 36.16 5.13 -1.97
CA GLY A 308 35.73 5.59 -3.29
C GLY A 308 36.42 6.88 -3.69
N ARG A 309 36.13 7.35 -4.91
CA ARG A 309 36.58 8.67 -5.37
C ARG A 309 35.81 9.75 -4.61
N CYS A 310 36.47 10.82 -4.18
CA CYS A 310 35.77 11.93 -3.55
C CYS A 310 34.86 12.66 -4.54
N SER A 311 33.69 13.12 -4.13
CA SER A 311 32.82 13.93 -4.99
C SER A 311 33.42 15.31 -5.30
N CYS A 312 34.20 15.88 -4.36
CA CYS A 312 35.10 17.00 -4.65
C CYS A 312 36.35 16.45 -5.36
N ASN A 313 36.43 16.65 -6.67
CA ASN A 313 37.55 16.22 -7.49
C ASN A 313 37.70 17.12 -8.73
N SER A 314 38.72 16.82 -9.55
CA SER A 314 39.06 17.56 -10.76
C SER A 314 37.93 17.68 -11.78
N ASP A 315 37.00 16.74 -11.86
CA ASP A 315 35.92 16.76 -12.86
C ASP A 315 34.87 17.82 -12.55
N VAL A 316 34.86 18.31 -11.31
CA VAL A 316 33.98 19.39 -10.84
C VAL A 316 34.81 20.59 -10.36
N ASP A 317 36.05 20.72 -10.85
CA ASP A 317 36.98 21.80 -10.52
C ASP A 317 37.18 22.01 -8.99
N CYS A 318 37.17 20.91 -8.23
CA CYS A 318 37.31 20.92 -6.78
C CYS A 318 38.55 20.14 -6.32
N ASP A 319 39.37 20.76 -5.48
CA ASP A 319 40.58 20.14 -4.91
C ASP A 319 40.32 19.77 -3.44
N PRO A 320 40.19 18.47 -3.10
CA PRO A 320 39.87 18.04 -1.74
C PRO A 320 40.98 18.38 -0.74
N SER A 321 42.23 18.59 -1.19
CA SER A 321 43.34 18.99 -0.30
C SER A 321 43.22 20.43 0.20
N LYS A 322 42.42 21.26 -0.49
CA LYS A 322 42.11 22.64 -0.08
C LYS A 322 40.95 22.71 0.89
N LEU A 323 40.30 21.59 1.17
CA LEU A 323 39.21 21.52 2.13
C LEU A 323 39.76 21.36 3.55
N GLY A 324 39.19 22.10 4.49
CA GLY A 324 39.50 21.96 5.91
C GLY A 324 38.83 20.72 6.52
N THR A 325 39.30 20.32 7.70
CA THR A 325 38.61 19.32 8.52
C THR A 325 37.34 19.91 9.14
N GLU A 326 36.28 19.12 9.21
CA GLU A 326 35.04 19.52 9.87
C GLU A 326 34.71 18.54 11.00
N ASN A 327 34.49 19.05 12.22
CA ASN A 327 34.24 18.23 13.41
C ASN A 327 35.27 17.09 13.61
N GLY A 328 36.53 17.33 13.21
CA GLY A 328 37.61 16.34 13.28
C GLY A 328 37.64 15.31 12.13
N ALA A 329 36.65 15.32 11.24
CA ALA A 329 36.63 14.48 10.04
C ALA A 329 37.48 15.09 8.92
N GLN A 330 38.25 14.23 8.25
CA GLN A 330 38.98 14.62 7.05
C GLN A 330 38.03 14.69 5.84
N PRO A 331 38.30 15.58 4.86
CA PRO A 331 37.56 15.58 3.60
C PRO A 331 37.55 14.18 2.99
N CYS A 332 36.37 13.72 2.57
CA CYS A 332 36.20 12.43 1.91
C CYS A 332 36.55 11.23 2.81
N GLN A 333 36.53 11.38 4.14
CA GLN A 333 36.66 10.28 5.09
C GLN A 333 35.45 9.34 5.01
N TYR A 334 34.25 9.91 5.16
CA TYR A 334 33.00 9.16 5.06
C TYR A 334 32.63 8.95 3.59
N GLN A 335 32.12 7.76 3.27
CA GLN A 335 31.67 7.43 1.93
C GLN A 335 30.16 7.20 1.94
N ALA A 336 29.47 7.63 0.89
CA ALA A 336 28.16 7.09 0.53
C ALA A 336 28.34 5.81 -0.28
N VAL A 337 27.68 4.74 0.11
CA VAL A 337 27.80 3.40 -0.47
C VAL A 337 26.45 2.88 -0.91
N ILE A 338 26.43 2.20 -2.06
CA ILE A 338 25.34 1.31 -2.45
C ILE A 338 25.93 -0.07 -2.71
N SER A 339 25.42 -1.06 -2.01
CA SER A 339 25.89 -2.45 -2.09
C SER A 339 24.74 -3.43 -2.26
N GLU A 340 25.02 -4.51 -2.98
CA GLU A 340 24.15 -5.65 -3.15
C GLU A 340 24.42 -6.72 -2.08
N TYR A 341 23.34 -7.29 -1.56
CA TYR A 341 23.32 -8.36 -0.56
C TYR A 341 22.36 -9.47 -1.01
N SER A 342 22.43 -10.63 -0.34
CA SER A 342 21.62 -11.80 -0.66
C SER A 342 20.94 -12.40 0.57
N ALA A 343 19.69 -12.81 0.40
CA ALA A 343 18.94 -13.59 1.38
C ALA A 343 19.60 -14.97 1.59
N LYS A 344 19.58 -15.46 2.84
CA LYS A 344 20.23 -16.71 3.24
C LYS A 344 19.28 -17.89 3.02
N GLY A 345 19.27 -18.47 1.82
CA GLY A 345 18.43 -19.63 1.51
C GLY A 345 18.78 -20.37 0.20
N SER A 346 18.49 -21.67 0.13
CA SER A 346 18.58 -22.44 -1.12
C SER A 346 17.41 -22.09 -2.05
N SER A 347 17.62 -22.22 -3.36
CA SER A 347 16.75 -21.72 -4.44
C SER A 347 15.28 -22.21 -4.47
N SER A 348 14.86 -23.10 -3.58
CA SER A 348 13.51 -23.68 -3.61
C SER A 348 12.42 -22.77 -3.07
N ASN A 349 12.71 -21.87 -2.12
CA ASN A 349 11.71 -20.91 -1.61
C ASN A 349 12.35 -19.68 -0.94
N ILE A 350 12.81 -18.72 -1.75
CA ILE A 350 13.44 -17.50 -1.24
C ILE A 350 12.46 -16.61 -0.46
N SER A 351 11.17 -16.63 -0.81
CA SER A 351 10.16 -15.81 -0.16
C SER A 351 9.95 -16.15 1.32
N GLU A 352 10.23 -17.38 1.75
CA GLU A 352 10.09 -17.79 3.16
C GLU A 352 11.31 -17.48 4.02
N VAL A 353 12.40 -17.00 3.41
CA VAL A 353 13.64 -16.73 4.12
C VAL A 353 13.47 -15.57 5.10
N THR A 354 13.92 -15.78 6.34
CA THR A 354 13.82 -14.80 7.43
C THR A 354 15.16 -14.14 7.77
N SER A 355 16.24 -14.45 7.06
CA SER A 355 17.58 -13.86 7.29
C SER A 355 18.37 -13.65 5.98
N ALA A 356 19.35 -12.76 6.00
CA ALA A 356 20.24 -12.47 4.90
C ALA A 356 21.71 -12.51 5.34
N ASP A 357 22.60 -12.69 4.36
CA ASP A 357 24.04 -12.64 4.57
C ASP A 357 24.49 -11.17 4.70
N PRO A 358 25.16 -10.78 5.81
CA PRO A 358 25.72 -9.44 5.94
C PRO A 358 26.97 -9.21 5.07
N SER A 359 27.47 -10.25 4.40
CA SER A 359 28.58 -10.16 3.48
C SER A 359 28.14 -9.46 2.19
N GLU A 360 28.84 -8.38 1.85
CA GLU A 360 28.64 -7.68 0.59
C GLU A 360 28.88 -8.63 -0.59
N VAL A 361 27.85 -8.80 -1.44
CA VAL A 361 27.97 -9.57 -2.68
C VAL A 361 28.69 -8.75 -3.74
N ARG A 362 28.30 -7.48 -3.88
CA ARG A 362 28.85 -6.58 -4.89
C ARG A 362 28.68 -5.12 -4.50
N ARG A 363 29.78 -4.35 -4.55
CA ARG A 363 29.73 -2.89 -4.51
C ARG A 363 29.18 -2.33 -5.83
N ILE A 364 28.14 -1.52 -5.75
CA ILE A 364 27.56 -0.82 -6.91
C ILE A 364 28.13 0.59 -7.00
N PHE A 365 28.19 1.27 -5.86
CA PHE A 365 28.59 2.67 -5.79
C PHE A 365 29.38 2.95 -4.52
N THR A 366 30.40 3.81 -4.63
CA THR A 366 31.10 4.39 -3.47
C THR A 366 31.62 5.76 -3.85
N MET A 367 31.28 6.77 -3.05
CA MET A 367 31.75 8.12 -3.26
C MET A 367 32.05 8.82 -1.93
N GLY A 368 33.21 9.46 -1.85
CA GLY A 368 33.65 10.17 -0.66
C GLY A 368 32.94 11.51 -0.52
N LEU A 369 32.48 11.80 0.70
CA LEU A 369 31.77 13.03 1.02
C LEU A 369 32.77 14.11 1.50
N PRO A 370 32.85 15.28 0.85
CA PRO A 370 33.86 16.30 1.13
C PRO A 370 33.66 16.98 2.48
N PHE A 371 32.43 16.97 3.02
CA PHE A 371 32.06 17.60 4.28
C PHE A 371 31.07 16.73 5.05
N THR A 372 30.93 17.04 6.33
CA THR A 372 29.98 16.41 7.27
C THR A 372 28.80 17.32 7.62
N SER A 373 28.80 18.56 7.11
CA SER A 373 28.02 19.67 7.65
C SER A 373 26.53 19.40 7.75
N GLN A 374 26.12 19.20 8.99
CA GLN A 374 24.74 19.11 9.46
C GLN A 374 24.14 20.52 9.51
N HIS A 375 23.06 20.76 8.78
CA HIS A 375 22.24 21.96 8.95
C HIS A 375 21.11 21.71 9.96
N GLY A 376 21.44 21.20 11.15
CA GLY A 376 20.48 21.01 12.24
C GLY A 376 20.83 21.92 13.41
N GLY A 377 19.98 22.89 13.74
CA GLY A 377 20.27 23.73 14.90
C GLY A 377 19.28 24.82 15.28
N GLN A 378 18.31 25.17 14.43
CA GLN A 378 17.24 26.08 14.82
C GLN A 378 15.92 25.58 14.23
N ASN A 379 15.00 25.13 15.10
CA ASN A 379 13.62 24.79 14.74
C ASN A 379 12.85 26.08 14.40
N ILE A 380 13.19 26.74 13.28
CA ILE A 380 12.49 27.92 12.79
C ILE A 380 11.63 27.49 11.60
N GLY A 381 10.32 27.35 11.84
CA GLY A 381 9.37 26.97 10.78
C GLY A 381 9.52 25.52 10.32
N SER A 382 9.30 25.28 9.02
CA SER A 382 9.48 23.97 8.37
C SER A 382 10.96 23.71 8.10
N ALA A 383 11.44 22.47 8.34
CA ALA A 383 12.83 22.10 8.05
C ALA A 383 13.02 21.47 6.68
N SER A 384 12.20 20.47 6.37
CA SER A 384 12.31 19.70 5.13
C SER A 384 10.98 19.03 4.85
N ILE A 385 10.62 18.96 3.56
CA ILE A 385 9.39 18.31 3.12
C ILE A 385 9.71 16.85 2.79
N MET A 386 9.15 15.94 3.58
CA MET A 386 9.25 14.51 3.39
C MET A 386 8.21 14.06 2.36
N GLY A 387 8.68 13.62 1.20
CA GLY A 387 7.83 13.03 0.16
C GLY A 387 7.36 11.64 0.56
N GLY A 388 6.09 11.33 0.31
CA GLY A 388 5.51 10.01 0.54
C GLY A 388 5.12 9.34 -0.77
N TYR A 389 3.91 8.78 -0.80
CA TYR A 389 3.38 8.05 -1.96
C TYR A 389 2.03 8.63 -2.39
N VAL A 390 1.64 8.32 -3.63
CA VAL A 390 0.24 8.44 -4.04
C VAL A 390 -0.53 7.34 -3.32
N TYR A 391 -1.43 7.72 -2.42
CA TYR A 391 -2.18 6.76 -1.60
C TYR A 391 -3.08 5.90 -2.48
N ARG A 392 -2.91 4.58 -2.39
CA ARG A 392 -3.69 3.60 -3.16
C ARG A 392 -4.32 2.52 -2.27
N GLY A 393 -4.29 2.69 -0.95
CA GLY A 393 -4.99 1.82 -0.03
C GLY A 393 -6.51 2.02 -0.11
N SER A 394 -7.25 0.99 0.28
CA SER A 394 -8.71 1.08 0.42
C SER A 394 -9.16 1.50 1.82
N THR A 395 -8.23 1.60 2.78
CA THR A 395 -8.53 1.93 4.18
C THR A 395 -9.07 3.34 4.35
N ASP A 396 -8.50 4.33 3.65
CA ASP A 396 -9.06 5.68 3.51
C ASP A 396 -9.38 6.00 2.04
N PRO A 397 -10.61 5.73 1.58
CA PRO A 397 -10.98 5.97 0.19
C PRO A 397 -11.04 7.45 -0.19
N CYS A 398 -10.94 8.39 0.75
CA CYS A 398 -10.88 9.83 0.46
C CYS A 398 -9.46 10.33 0.19
N LEU A 399 -8.44 9.60 0.67
CA LEU A 399 -7.04 9.82 0.32
C LEU A 399 -6.64 9.18 -1.02
N TYR A 400 -7.42 8.23 -1.51
CA TYR A 400 -7.11 7.48 -2.73
C TYR A 400 -6.81 8.40 -3.92
N GLY A 401 -5.65 8.17 -4.53
CA GLY A 401 -5.10 8.96 -5.63
C GLY A 401 -4.39 10.25 -5.23
N ARG A 402 -4.33 10.59 -3.95
CA ARG A 402 -3.64 11.81 -3.51
C ARG A 402 -2.21 11.52 -3.12
N TYR A 403 -1.29 12.38 -3.56
CA TYR A 403 0.10 12.31 -3.15
C TYR A 403 0.25 12.84 -1.72
N LEU A 404 0.72 12.00 -0.78
CA LEU A 404 0.94 12.39 0.61
C LEU A 404 2.36 12.88 0.82
N TYR A 405 2.51 13.97 1.56
CA TYR A 405 3.80 14.49 2.02
C TYR A 405 3.62 15.30 3.30
N ALA A 406 4.68 15.45 4.07
CA ALA A 406 4.64 16.10 5.37
C ALA A 406 5.90 16.91 5.66
N ASP A 407 5.81 17.82 6.62
CA ASP A 407 6.96 18.51 7.17
C ASP A 407 7.69 17.59 8.15
N LEU A 408 9.02 17.61 8.11
CA LEU A 408 9.89 16.79 8.97
C LEU A 408 9.57 16.97 10.46
N TYR A 409 9.16 18.16 10.91
CA TYR A 409 8.80 18.40 12.32
C TYR A 409 7.37 17.97 12.67
N ALA A 410 6.69 17.25 11.77
CA ALA A 410 5.30 16.86 11.94
C ALA A 410 4.40 18.06 12.27
N SER A 411 4.69 19.25 11.74
CA SER A 411 3.87 20.45 11.97
C SER A 411 2.69 20.53 11.00
N ALA A 412 2.82 19.91 9.84
CA ALA A 412 1.80 19.88 8.80
C ALA A 412 1.95 18.66 7.88
N MET A 413 0.81 18.22 7.33
CA MET A 413 0.71 17.21 6.28
C MET A 413 -0.13 17.76 5.13
N TRP A 414 0.16 17.34 3.90
CA TRP A 414 -0.52 17.80 2.70
C TRP A 414 -0.88 16.65 1.77
N THR A 415 -1.94 16.86 1.01
CA THR A 415 -2.27 16.08 -0.18
C THR A 415 -1.97 16.90 -1.42
N GLY A 416 -1.26 16.32 -2.38
CA GLY A 416 -1.22 16.79 -3.76
C GLY A 416 -2.33 16.10 -4.55
N THR A 417 -3.20 16.89 -5.19
CA THR A 417 -4.27 16.38 -6.05
C THR A 417 -4.03 16.85 -7.47
N GLU A 418 -3.88 15.90 -8.39
CA GLU A 418 -3.73 16.22 -9.80
C GLU A 418 -5.11 16.54 -10.42
N SER A 419 -5.23 17.67 -11.11
CA SER A 419 -6.48 18.06 -11.77
C SER A 419 -6.23 18.96 -12.97
N PRO A 420 -6.69 18.57 -14.19
CA PRO A 420 -7.30 17.28 -14.54
C PRO A 420 -6.34 16.10 -14.39
N GLU A 421 -6.86 14.88 -14.42
CA GLU A 421 -6.05 13.66 -14.36
C GLU A 421 -5.04 13.60 -15.53
N ASN A 422 -3.80 13.14 -15.26
CA ASN A 422 -2.69 13.10 -16.21
C ASN A 422 -2.26 14.45 -16.82
N SER A 423 -2.62 15.57 -16.19
CA SER A 423 -2.21 16.90 -16.64
C SER A 423 -0.82 17.31 -16.16
N GLY A 424 -0.27 16.60 -15.17
CA GLY A 424 0.90 17.03 -14.41
C GLY A 424 0.63 18.24 -13.50
N ASN A 425 -0.60 18.75 -13.42
CA ASN A 425 -0.95 19.93 -12.65
C ASN A 425 -1.51 19.56 -11.27
N TYR A 426 -0.72 19.81 -10.22
CA TYR A 426 -1.05 19.45 -8.85
C TYR A 426 -1.50 20.65 -8.02
N THR A 427 -2.61 20.49 -7.32
CA THR A 427 -3.05 21.40 -6.25
C THR A 427 -2.67 20.81 -4.90
N SER A 428 -1.87 21.54 -4.12
CA SER A 428 -1.57 21.20 -2.73
C SER A 428 -2.72 21.60 -1.82
N THR A 429 -3.09 20.74 -0.88
CA THR A 429 -4.04 21.06 0.19
C THR A 429 -3.50 20.52 1.50
N GLN A 430 -3.35 21.41 2.49
CA GLN A 430 -2.99 21.02 3.84
C GLN A 430 -4.15 20.27 4.48
N MET A 431 -3.85 19.21 5.22
CA MET A 431 -4.83 18.43 5.96
C MET A 431 -4.48 18.39 7.44
N SER A 432 -5.50 18.19 8.28
CA SER A 432 -5.28 17.87 9.69
C SER A 432 -4.84 16.41 9.83
N PHE A 433 -4.18 16.04 10.92
CA PHE A 433 -3.90 14.65 11.25
C PHE A 433 -4.13 14.41 12.72
N SER A 434 -4.69 13.24 13.04
CA SER A 434 -5.02 12.83 14.40
C SER A 434 -4.69 11.36 14.58
N CYS A 435 -4.62 10.92 15.83
CA CYS A 435 -4.45 9.51 16.16
C CYS A 435 -5.73 8.92 16.75
N SER A 436 -6.05 7.70 16.31
CA SER A 436 -7.18 6.93 16.82
C SER A 436 -7.05 6.67 18.32
N LYS A 437 -8.16 6.79 19.05
CA LYS A 437 -8.23 6.42 20.47
C LYS A 437 -8.07 4.91 20.69
N ASP A 438 -8.40 4.12 19.67
CA ASP A 438 -8.29 2.66 19.67
C ASP A 438 -6.90 2.18 19.26
N SER A 439 -5.91 3.09 19.23
CA SER A 439 -4.55 2.75 18.87
C SER A 439 -3.93 1.75 19.87
N PRO A 440 -3.32 0.64 19.40
CA PRO A 440 -2.80 -0.43 20.25
C PRO A 440 -1.65 0.08 21.11
N ILE A 441 -0.89 1.04 20.58
CA ILE A 441 0.03 1.85 21.35
C ILE A 441 -0.56 3.25 21.47
N PRO A 442 -0.76 3.78 22.69
CA PRO A 442 -1.29 5.13 22.87
C PRO A 442 -0.43 6.19 22.17
N CYS A 443 -1.12 7.11 21.49
CA CYS A 443 -0.49 8.29 20.92
C CYS A 443 -0.38 9.40 21.96
N GLU A 444 0.81 9.97 22.10
CA GLU A 444 1.03 11.16 22.91
C GLU A 444 0.56 12.41 22.15
N THR A 445 0.11 13.42 22.88
CA THR A 445 -0.21 14.74 22.31
C THR A 445 1.03 15.64 22.33
N ALA A 446 1.26 16.41 21.27
CA ALA A 446 2.37 17.37 21.24
C ALA A 446 2.11 18.52 22.23
N ALA A 447 3.15 18.95 22.97
CA ALA A 447 3.01 20.00 23.96
C ALA A 447 2.48 21.30 23.33
N GLY A 448 1.36 21.82 23.83
CA GLY A 448 0.73 23.05 23.34
C GLY A 448 0.05 22.93 21.97
N SER A 449 -0.17 21.71 21.45
CA SER A 449 -0.81 21.44 20.16
C SER A 449 -1.86 20.34 20.27
N PRO A 450 -2.97 20.38 19.52
CA PRO A 450 -3.93 19.28 19.47
C PRO A 450 -3.44 18.08 18.62
N LEU A 451 -2.31 18.22 17.93
CA LEU A 451 -1.76 17.20 17.04
C LEU A 451 -1.05 16.08 17.82
N PRO A 452 -1.05 14.84 17.29
CA PRO A 452 -0.26 13.77 17.88
C PRO A 452 1.24 14.10 17.82
N SER A 453 1.97 13.77 18.89
CA SER A 453 3.41 13.92 18.99
C SER A 453 4.09 12.80 18.20
N LEU A 454 4.29 13.02 16.90
CA LEU A 454 5.03 12.08 16.04
C LEU A 454 6.55 12.24 16.18
N GLY A 455 7.03 13.38 16.71
CA GLY A 455 8.44 13.73 16.71
C GLY A 455 8.89 14.18 15.32
N TYR A 456 9.97 13.59 14.81
CA TYR A 456 10.43 13.84 13.44
C TYR A 456 9.83 12.81 12.48
N ILE A 457 9.16 13.23 11.42
CA ILE A 457 8.80 12.33 10.31
C ILE A 457 10.07 12.17 9.46
N TYR A 458 10.57 10.94 9.36
CA TYR A 458 11.77 10.64 8.57
C TYR A 458 11.42 10.27 7.14
N SER A 459 10.36 9.49 6.95
CA SER A 459 9.92 9.02 5.64
C SER A 459 8.53 8.39 5.72
N PHE A 460 8.02 7.95 4.57
CA PHE A 460 6.83 7.12 4.48
C PHE A 460 7.20 5.71 4.02
N GLY A 461 6.40 4.72 4.43
CA GLY A 461 6.39 3.36 3.89
C GLY A 461 5.07 3.06 3.18
N GLU A 462 5.07 2.06 2.30
CA GLU A 462 3.89 1.48 1.67
C GLU A 462 3.92 -0.04 1.91
N ASP A 463 2.81 -0.66 2.32
CA ASP A 463 2.71 -2.13 2.35
C ASP A 463 2.19 -2.70 1.02
N ASN A 464 2.07 -4.02 0.93
CA ASN A 464 1.53 -4.63 -0.29
C ASN A 464 0.07 -4.26 -0.54
N ASN A 465 -0.73 -3.97 0.49
CA ASN A 465 -2.12 -3.50 0.36
C ASN A 465 -2.22 -2.01 -0.01
N LYS A 466 -1.09 -1.35 -0.28
CA LYS A 466 -1.00 0.05 -0.65
C LYS A 466 -1.44 1.02 0.44
N ASP A 467 -1.52 0.54 1.67
CA ASP A 467 -1.66 1.40 2.84
C ASP A 467 -0.32 2.06 3.13
N ILE A 468 -0.40 3.33 3.51
CA ILE A 468 0.77 4.17 3.79
C ILE A 468 1.05 4.16 5.31
N TYR A 469 2.33 4.19 5.63
CA TYR A 469 2.88 4.24 6.97
C TYR A 469 3.73 5.50 7.11
N VAL A 470 3.59 6.21 8.22
CA VAL A 470 4.45 7.32 8.59
C VAL A 470 5.54 6.76 9.51
N LEU A 471 6.80 6.84 9.06
CA LEU A 471 7.96 6.46 9.86
C LEU A 471 8.46 7.70 10.58
N ALA A 472 8.30 7.72 11.90
CA ALA A 472 8.64 8.86 12.71
C ALA A 472 9.55 8.49 13.88
N SER A 473 10.22 9.48 14.46
CA SER A 473 11.17 9.28 15.56
C SER A 473 10.51 8.73 16.83
N LYS A 474 9.18 8.84 16.94
CA LYS A 474 8.40 8.24 18.02
C LYS A 474 7.70 6.95 17.63
N GLY A 475 7.80 6.44 16.41
CA GLY A 475 7.15 5.18 16.07
C GLY A 475 6.79 4.99 14.60
N VAL A 476 6.14 3.87 14.34
CA VAL A 476 5.50 3.56 13.05
C VAL A 476 4.01 3.79 13.19
N TYR A 477 3.46 4.62 12.32
CA TYR A 477 2.04 4.96 12.31
C TYR A 477 1.41 4.54 10.99
N ARG A 478 0.39 3.69 11.01
CA ARG A 478 -0.36 3.32 9.81
C ARG A 478 -1.56 4.23 9.60
N VAL A 479 -1.95 4.44 8.35
CA VAL A 479 -3.23 5.06 8.02
C VAL A 479 -4.37 4.12 8.37
N VAL A 480 -5.40 4.66 9.03
CA VAL A 480 -6.62 3.95 9.40
C VAL A 480 -7.85 4.71 8.95
N ARG A 481 -9.01 4.07 9.09
CA ARG A 481 -10.30 4.63 8.71
C ARG A 481 -10.54 6.03 9.30
N PRO A 482 -10.96 7.02 8.49
CA PRO A 482 -11.18 8.41 8.92
C PRO A 482 -12.10 8.55 10.14
N SER A 483 -13.17 7.76 10.18
CA SER A 483 -14.17 7.78 11.25
C SER A 483 -13.59 7.51 12.65
N LEU A 484 -12.45 6.82 12.78
CA LEU A 484 -11.79 6.57 14.06
C LEU A 484 -11.18 7.83 14.70
N CYS A 485 -11.01 8.88 13.91
CA CYS A 485 -10.53 10.19 14.36
C CYS A 485 -11.59 11.29 14.14
N ASP A 486 -12.87 10.94 14.02
CA ASP A 486 -13.97 11.87 13.76
C ASP A 486 -13.84 12.66 12.42
N TYR A 487 -13.03 12.17 11.47
CA TYR A 487 -12.96 12.75 10.14
C TYR A 487 -14.07 12.19 9.24
N THR A 488 -14.68 13.05 8.43
CA THR A 488 -15.74 12.64 7.52
C THR A 488 -15.19 12.28 6.16
N CYS A 489 -15.36 11.03 5.76
CA CYS A 489 -15.12 10.58 4.40
C CYS A 489 -16.43 10.08 3.78
N PRO A 490 -17.01 10.78 2.78
CA PRO A 490 -18.29 10.39 2.18
C PRO A 490 -18.29 9.00 1.52
N THR A 491 -17.11 8.50 1.16
CA THR A 491 -16.92 7.20 0.51
C THR A 491 -16.53 6.08 1.49
N GLU A 492 -16.36 6.40 2.78
CA GLU A 492 -16.09 5.40 3.81
C GLU A 492 -17.36 4.56 4.06
N LYS A 493 -17.24 3.24 3.92
CA LYS A 493 -18.33 2.31 4.25
C LYS A 493 -18.44 2.16 5.76
N ALA A 494 -19.64 2.29 6.29
CA ALA A 494 -19.92 1.93 7.68
C ALA A 494 -19.66 0.44 7.89
N VAL A 495 -18.64 0.09 8.68
CA VAL A 495 -18.40 -1.30 9.09
C VAL A 495 -19.45 -1.65 10.14
N ALA A 496 -20.26 -2.67 9.87
CA ALA A 496 -21.17 -3.22 10.87
C ALA A 496 -20.34 -3.68 12.08
N PRO A 497 -20.74 -3.35 13.33
CA PRO A 497 -20.03 -3.84 14.50
C PRO A 497 -19.96 -5.37 14.48
N PRO A 498 -18.85 -5.98 14.93
CA PRO A 498 -18.71 -7.43 14.92
C PRO A 498 -19.89 -8.08 15.63
N ALA A 499 -20.52 -9.05 14.97
CA ALA A 499 -21.62 -9.84 15.52
C ALA A 499 -21.10 -10.62 16.75
N GLY A 500 -21.25 -10.03 17.94
CA GLY A 500 -20.74 -10.63 19.17
C GLY A 500 -20.73 -9.72 20.41
N ALA A 501 -20.89 -8.40 20.28
CA ALA A 501 -21.07 -7.53 21.44
C ALA A 501 -22.56 -7.43 21.80
N SER A 502 -23.07 -8.43 22.52
CA SER A 502 -24.35 -8.30 23.23
C SER A 502 -24.20 -7.22 24.30
N SER A 503 -24.68 -6.01 24.01
CA SER A 503 -24.91 -4.98 25.01
C SER A 503 -26.05 -5.43 25.91
N LYS A 504 -25.73 -6.10 27.03
CA LYS A 504 -26.66 -6.14 28.16
C LYS A 504 -26.74 -4.74 28.74
N ALA A 505 -27.75 -3.97 28.30
CA ALA A 505 -28.20 -2.80 29.02
C ALA A 505 -28.58 -3.20 30.46
N PRO A 506 -28.22 -2.43 31.49
CA PRO A 506 -28.69 -2.70 32.84
C PRO A 506 -30.17 -2.32 32.91
N THR A 507 -31.03 -3.32 33.05
CA THR A 507 -32.45 -3.14 33.35
C THR A 507 -32.57 -2.53 34.74
N MET A 508 -32.89 -1.23 34.84
CA MET A 508 -33.34 -0.65 36.10
C MET A 508 -34.71 -1.22 36.44
N ALA A 509 -34.73 -2.20 37.34
CA ALA A 509 -35.95 -2.70 37.96
C ALA A 509 -36.43 -1.70 39.02
N MET A 510 -37.60 -1.13 38.76
CA MET A 510 -38.35 -0.28 39.67
C MET A 510 -38.97 -1.18 40.76
N GLY A 511 -38.32 -1.25 41.92
CA GLY A 511 -38.81 -1.97 43.10
C GLY A 511 -39.44 -1.00 44.11
N THR A 512 -40.76 -1.03 44.19
CA THR A 512 -41.56 -0.32 45.21
C THR A 512 -41.57 -1.10 46.54
N GLY A 513 -41.44 -0.38 47.66
CA GLY A 513 -42.08 -0.78 48.92
C GLY A 513 -41.18 -1.06 50.13
N LYS A 514 -41.44 -0.27 51.19
CA LYS A 514 -41.09 -0.44 52.61
C LYS A 514 -39.64 -0.14 53.02
N GLN A 515 -39.41 1.03 53.60
CA GLN A 515 -39.43 1.19 55.06
C GLN A 515 -39.59 2.66 55.46
N MET A 516 -40.76 2.95 56.03
CA MET A 516 -41.06 4.12 56.83
C MET A 516 -40.72 3.75 58.28
N ARG A 517 -39.67 4.35 58.87
CA ARG A 517 -39.48 4.56 60.33
C ARG A 517 -38.05 5.03 60.65
N ALA A 518 -37.87 6.35 60.71
CA ALA A 518 -36.90 7.09 61.53
C ALA A 518 -37.13 8.59 61.24
N LEU A 519 -38.34 9.10 61.45
CA LEU A 519 -38.70 9.92 62.62
C LEU A 519 -37.51 10.65 63.27
N LEU A 520 -37.48 11.96 62.99
CA LEU A 520 -37.15 13.06 63.90
C LEU A 520 -36.05 12.82 64.93
N LEU A 521 -34.87 13.38 64.67
CA LEU A 521 -34.05 14.13 65.60
C LEU A 521 -32.83 14.64 64.80
N LEU A 522 -32.40 15.88 65.07
CA LEU A 522 -31.38 16.67 64.35
C LEU A 522 -31.91 17.71 63.35
N LEU A 523 -33.19 18.08 63.46
CA LEU A 523 -33.67 19.44 63.17
C LEU A 523 -33.73 20.24 64.48
N PHE A 524 -32.58 20.35 65.14
CA PHE A 524 -32.26 21.31 66.19
C PHE A 524 -30.76 21.25 66.34
N LEU A 525 -30.04 22.06 65.57
CA LEU A 525 -28.87 22.81 66.00
C LEU A 525 -28.32 23.58 64.78
N CYS A 526 -28.42 24.89 64.91
CA CYS A 526 -27.56 25.89 64.28
C CYS A 526 -27.90 26.31 62.82
N PHE A 527 -29.02 27.02 62.68
CA PHE A 527 -28.91 28.35 62.07
C PHE A 527 -28.28 29.30 63.11
N GLY A 528 -27.26 30.06 62.69
CA GLY A 528 -26.59 31.10 63.46
C GLY A 528 -25.07 30.87 63.50
N PHE A 529 -24.20 31.79 63.08
CA PHE A 529 -24.36 33.19 62.73
C PHE A 529 -23.15 33.59 61.85
N TRP A 530 -23.42 34.55 60.96
CA TRP A 530 -22.50 35.44 60.22
C TRP A 530 -21.67 34.90 59.05
#